data_AF-A0AA97PAP3-F1
#
_entry.id   AF-A0AA97PAP3-F1
#
_cell.length_a   1.000
_cell.length_b   1.000
_cell.length_c   1.000
_cell.angle_alpha   90.00
_cell.angle_beta   90.00
_cell.angle_gamma   90.00
#
_symmetry.space_group_name_H-M   'P 1'
#
loop_
_entity.id
_entity.type
_entity.pdbx_description
1 polymer ?
#
loop_
_entity_poly.entity_id
_entity_poly.type
_entity_poly.pdbx_seq_one_letter_code
_entity_poly.pdbx_strand_id
1 'polypeptide(L)' 'MASRTPDGQPIDPVENRRRMAAGELYYSFTPELIADRQKCQVARDKYNEVSKEKVSRRELVQLLNE' A
#
# COMPACT_ATOMS: atom_id res chain seq x y z
N MET A 1 -5.01 -2.03 17.92
CA MET A 1 -3.76 -2.01 18.71
C MET A 1 -2.86 -0.95 18.08
N ALA A 2 -2.44 0.07 18.83
CA ALA A 2 -1.48 1.06 18.32
C ALA A 2 -0.13 0.37 18.02
N SER A 3 0.48 0.69 16.88
CA SER A 3 1.83 0.19 16.55
C SER A 3 2.83 0.65 17.60
N ARG A 4 3.76 -0.24 17.96
CA ARG A 4 4.81 0.05 18.93
C ARG A 4 6.18 -0.21 18.31
N THR A 5 7.16 0.59 18.74
CA THR A 5 8.57 0.35 18.44
C THR A 5 9.08 -0.89 19.19
N PRO A 6 10.26 -1.43 18.84
CA PRO A 6 10.89 -2.51 19.60
C PRO A 6 11.06 -2.17 21.10
N ASP A 7 11.28 -0.89 21.42
CA ASP A 7 11.41 -0.38 22.79
C ASP A 7 10.04 -0.16 23.49
N GLY A 8 8.94 -0.52 22.83
CA GLY A 8 7.58 -0.43 23.38
C GLY A 8 6.93 0.95 23.27
N GLN A 9 7.62 1.95 22.70
CA GLN A 9 7.07 3.29 22.51
C GLN A 9 5.99 3.31 21.42
N PRO A 10 4.94 4.13 21.54
CA PRO A 10 3.92 4.24 20.49
C PRO A 10 4.53 4.86 19.22
N ILE A 11 4.15 4.31 18.06
CA ILE A 11 4.51 4.88 16.75
C ILE A 11 3.44 5.88 16.37
N ASP A 12 3.84 7.14 16.14
CA ASP A 12 2.99 8.15 15.49
C ASP A 12 2.86 7.82 14.00
N PRO A 13 1.66 7.49 13.50
CA PRO A 13 1.48 7.12 12.11
C PRO A 13 1.73 8.26 11.12
N VAL A 14 1.47 9.51 11.53
CA VAL A 14 1.66 10.69 10.68
C VAL A 14 3.15 10.94 10.47
N GLU A 15 3.93 10.97 11.55
CA GLU A 15 5.37 11.12 11.47
C GLU A 15 6.03 9.93 10.77
N ASN A 16 5.58 8.71 11.03
CA ASN A 16 6.08 7.52 10.33
C ASN A 16 5.87 7.60 8.81
N ARG A 17 4.72 8.13 8.36
CA ARG A 17 4.46 8.39 6.94
C ARG A 17 5.32 9.53 6.38
N ARG A 18 5.53 10.60 7.13
CA ARG A 18 6.43 11.69 6.73
C ARG A 18 7.85 11.15 6.48
N ARG A 19 8.39 10.35 7.41
CA ARG A 19 9.70 9.71 7.30
C ARG A 19 9.80 8.79 6.09
N MET A 20 8.78 7.96 5.87
CA MET A 20 8.69 7.10 4.68
C MET A 20 8.76 7.92 3.39
N ALA A 21 7.97 9.00 3.29
CA ALA A 21 7.94 9.86 2.10
C ALA A 21 9.27 10.61 1.87
N ALA A 22 9.98 10.95 2.95
CA ALA A 22 11.30 11.59 2.91
C ALA A 22 12.45 10.61 2.66
N GLY A 23 12.21 9.28 2.67
CA GLY A 23 13.26 8.26 2.61
C GLY A 23 14.08 8.12 3.90
N GLU A 24 13.57 8.66 5.02
CA GLU A 24 14.16 8.52 6.35
C GLU A 24 13.81 7.14 6.95
N LEU A 25 14.47 6.75 8.06
CA LEU A 25 14.15 5.51 8.76
C LEU A 25 12.71 5.53 9.31
N TYR A 26 11.91 4.55 8.89
CA TYR A 26 10.51 4.40 9.27
C TYR A 26 10.18 2.93 9.56
N TYR A 27 9.04 2.69 10.22
CA TYR A 27 8.49 1.36 10.46
C TYR A 27 7.56 0.95 9.32
N SER A 28 7.97 -0.06 8.56
CA SER A 28 7.28 -0.51 7.34
C SER A 28 6.08 -1.44 7.58
N PHE A 29 5.99 -2.06 8.76
CA PHE A 29 4.95 -3.04 9.10
C PHE A 29 3.93 -2.51 10.13
N THR A 30 3.52 -1.26 9.99
CA THR A 30 2.39 -0.72 10.76
C THR A 30 1.06 -1.17 10.12
N PRO A 31 -0.03 -1.36 10.88
CA PRO A 31 -1.34 -1.74 10.34
C PRO A 31 -1.81 -0.84 9.20
N GLU A 32 -1.51 0.45 9.26
CA GLU A 32 -1.88 1.42 8.23
C GLU A 32 -1.14 1.15 6.91
N LEU A 33 0.19 1.01 6.95
CA LEU A 33 0.98 0.73 5.76
C LEU A 33 0.72 -0.68 5.21
N ILE A 34 0.39 -1.64 6.08
CA ILE A 34 -0.07 -2.98 5.66
C ILE A 34 -1.40 -2.88 4.92
N ALA A 35 -2.37 -2.12 5.44
CA ALA A 35 -3.67 -1.93 4.79
C ALA A 35 -3.51 -1.24 3.43
N ASP A 36 -2.64 -0.25 3.33
CA ASP A 36 -2.34 0.41 2.05
C ASP A 36 -1.67 -0.55 1.07
N ARG A 37 -0.74 -1.39 1.51
CA ARG A 37 -0.15 -2.44 0.68
C ARG A 37 -1.19 -3.46 0.20
N GLN A 38 -2.14 -3.83 1.04
CA GLN A 38 -3.23 -4.75 0.67
C GLN A 38 -4.12 -4.15 -0.43
N LYS A 39 -4.44 -2.85 -0.37
CA LYS A 39 -5.18 -2.16 -1.44
C LYS A 39 -4.43 -2.26 -2.78
N CYS A 40 -3.13 -1.95 -2.77
CA CYS A 40 -2.30 -2.07 -3.96
C CYS A 40 -2.22 -3.51 -4.49
N GLN A 41 -2.16 -4.50 -3.58
CA GLN A 41 -2.16 -5.91 -3.94
C GLN A 41 -3.46 -6.31 -4.63
N VAL A 42 -4.62 -5.90 -4.08
CA VAL A 42 -5.93 -6.18 -4.69
C VAL A 42 -6.05 -5.56 -6.08
N ALA A 43 -5.63 -4.29 -6.24
CA ALA A 43 -5.64 -3.63 -7.54
C ALA A 43 -4.74 -4.34 -8.56
N ARG A 44 -3.53 -4.71 -8.15
CA ARG A 44 -2.58 -5.49 -8.96
C ARG A 44 -3.18 -6.83 -9.37
N ASP A 45 -3.79 -7.55 -8.44
CA ASP A 45 -4.34 -8.89 -8.68
C ASP A 45 -5.54 -8.80 -9.64
N LYS A 46 -6.43 -7.82 -9.45
CA LYS A 46 -7.53 -7.53 -10.38
C LYS A 46 -7.02 -7.24 -11.79
N TYR A 47 -6.03 -6.35 -11.92
CA TYR A 47 -5.43 -6.03 -13.22
C TYR A 47 -4.83 -7.28 -13.89
N ASN A 48 -4.08 -8.07 -13.14
CA ASN A 48 -3.43 -9.27 -13.66
C ASN A 48 -4.43 -10.33 -14.10
N GLU A 49 -5.53 -10.54 -13.37
CA GLU A 49 -6.57 -11.48 -13.78
C GLU A 49 -7.26 -11.01 -15.07
N VAL A 50 -7.66 -9.74 -15.14
CA VAL A 50 -8.33 -9.19 -16.33
C VAL A 50 -7.41 -9.20 -17.56
N SER A 51 -6.10 -8.96 -17.37
CA SER A 51 -5.13 -8.97 -18.48
C SER A 51 -4.96 -10.31 -19.20
N LYS A 52 -5.39 -11.42 -18.58
CA LYS A 52 -5.33 -12.76 -19.19
C LYS A 52 -6.47 -12.98 -20.20
N GLU A 53 -7.52 -12.16 -20.15
CA GLU A 53 -8.65 -12.21 -21.07
C GLU A 53 -8.39 -11.38 -22.34
N LYS A 54 -9.24 -11.51 -23.36
CA LYS A 54 -9.17 -10.65 -24.56
C LYS A 54 -9.80 -9.28 -24.32
N VAL A 55 -9.28 -8.55 -23.34
CA VAL A 55 -9.70 -7.18 -23.03
C VAL A 55 -8.98 -6.15 -23.89
N SER A 56 -9.66 -5.04 -24.16
CA SER A 56 -9.10 -3.92 -24.88
C SER A 56 -8.10 -3.15 -24.03
N ARG A 57 -7.14 -2.48 -24.68
CA ARG A 57 -6.20 -1.58 -23.99
C ARG A 57 -6.90 -0.46 -23.21
N ARG A 58 -8.09 -0.04 -23.64
CA ARG A 58 -8.88 1.01 -22.97
C ARG A 58 -9.38 0.54 -21.60
N GLU A 59 -9.87 -0.70 -21.52
CA GLU A 59 -10.36 -1.30 -20.26
C GLU A 59 -9.20 -1.49 -19.26
N LEU A 60 -8.03 -1.92 -19.75
CA LEU A 60 -6.83 -2.01 -18.90
C LEU A 60 -6.39 -0.66 -18.33
N VAL A 61 -6.48 0.43 -19.11
CA VAL A 61 -6.16 1.78 -18.63
C VAL A 61 -7.20 2.28 -17.62
N GLN A 62 -8.48 1.91 -17.77
CA GLN A 62 -9.50 2.26 -16.79
C GLN A 62 -9.21 1.61 -15.43
N LEU A 63 -8.79 0.35 -15.41
CA LEU A 63 -8.42 -0.37 -14.18
C LEU A 63 -7.20 0.23 -13.45
N LEU A 64 -6.33 0.96 -14.14
CA LEU A 64 -5.19 1.65 -13.53
C LEU A 64 -5.58 3.01 -12.91
N ASN A 65 -6.76 3.54 -13.24
CA ASN A 65 -7.26 4.82 -12.77
C ASN A 65 -8.38 4.68 -11.71
N GLU A 66 -8.75 3.44 -11.36
CA GLU A 66 -9.65 3.09 -10.24
C GLU A 66 -8.88 2.97 -8.91
#